data_AF-A0A7J4EU91-F1
#
_entry.id   AF-A0A7J4EU91-F1
#
_cell.length_a   1.000
_cell.length_b   1.000
_cell.length_c   1.000
_cell.angle_alpha   90.00
_cell.angle_beta   90.00
_cell.angle_gamma   90.00
#
_symmetry.space_group_name_H-M   'P 1'
#
loop_
_entity.id
_entity.type
_entity.pdbx_description
1 polymer ?
#
loop_
_entity_poly.entity_id
_entity_poly.type
_entity_poly.pdbx_seq_one_letter_code
_entity_poly.pdbx_strand_id
1 'polypeptide(L)'
;MALITNIEDLIKKGKNYEEEFALDEDLIVKIRAITDSEYQECIASAYSRTNDPEVKKALMSGNLAQIDYGSLNLGEYIKSGAEIDLWIAKKAMEDFIEGELTIEILRKIRNINKLAERVRDISGITEKIKEQIAEFRPKS
;
A
#
# COMPACT_ATOMS: atom_id res chain seq x y z
N MET A 1 -23.82 22.67 -15.63
CA MET A 1 -22.67 22.16 -14.87
C MET A 1 -22.97 22.33 -13.39
N ALA A 2 -23.25 21.24 -12.68
CA ALA A 2 -23.43 21.31 -11.23
C ALA A 2 -22.06 21.49 -10.58
N LEU A 3 -21.88 22.59 -9.85
CA LEU A 3 -20.75 22.73 -8.92
C LEU A 3 -20.85 21.60 -7.90
N ILE A 4 -19.80 20.80 -7.77
CA ILE A 4 -19.72 19.76 -6.75
C ILE A 4 -19.58 20.47 -5.40
N THR A 5 -20.67 20.56 -4.64
CA THR A 5 -20.73 21.27 -3.35
C THR A 5 -20.63 20.35 -2.13
N ASN A 6 -20.59 19.02 -2.29
CA ASN A 6 -20.52 18.09 -1.16
C ASN A 6 -19.24 17.25 -1.18
N ILE A 7 -18.45 17.38 -0.11
CA ILE A 7 -17.21 16.61 0.13
C ILE A 7 -17.52 15.11 0.21
N GLU A 8 -18.70 14.72 0.67
CA GLU A 8 -19.12 13.32 0.76
C GLU A 8 -19.24 12.67 -0.63
N ASP A 9 -19.71 13.41 -1.63
CA ASP A 9 -19.82 12.90 -3.01
C ASP A 9 -18.45 12.76 -3.66
N LEU A 10 -17.49 13.63 -3.32
CA LEU A 10 -16.09 13.49 -3.72
C LEU A 10 -15.44 12.27 -3.08
N ILE A 11 -15.67 12.06 -1.78
CA ILE A 11 -15.18 10.87 -1.05
C ILE A 11 -15.78 9.59 -1.65
N LYS A 12 -17.09 9.57 -1.92
CA LYS A 12 -17.75 8.42 -2.56
C LYS A 12 -17.22 8.16 -3.97
N LYS A 13 -16.99 9.20 -4.78
CA LYS A 13 -16.39 9.04 -6.12
C LYS A 13 -14.94 8.56 -6.08
N GLY A 14 -14.15 9.03 -5.11
CA GLY A 14 -12.79 8.52 -4.89
C GLY A 14 -12.80 7.04 -4.47
N LYS A 15 -13.69 6.65 -3.55
CA LYS A 15 -13.89 5.24 -3.15
C LYS A 15 -14.38 4.35 -4.29
N ASN A 16 -15.19 4.89 -5.20
CA ASN A 16 -15.73 4.19 -6.36
C ASN A 16 -14.85 4.34 -7.61
N TYR A 17 -13.61 4.81 -7.48
CA TYR A 17 -12.65 4.72 -8.57
C TYR A 17 -12.23 3.26 -8.69
N GLU A 18 -12.90 2.55 -9.59
CA GLU A 18 -12.73 1.12 -9.84
C GLU A 18 -11.96 0.89 -11.14
N GLU A 19 -11.05 -0.09 -11.13
CA GLU A 19 -10.28 -0.49 -12.29
C GLU A 19 -10.09 -2.01 -12.30
N GLU A 20 -9.95 -2.60 -13.48
CA GLU A 20 -9.54 -3.99 -13.64
C GLU A 20 -8.01 -4.10 -13.74
N PHE A 21 -7.43 -4.99 -12.95
CA PHE A 21 -6.00 -5.24 -12.90
C PHE A 21 -5.70 -6.72 -13.19
N ALA A 22 -4.82 -6.97 -14.15
CA ALA A 22 -4.33 -8.31 -14.47
C ALA A 22 -3.22 -8.72 -13.49
N LEU A 23 -3.52 -9.65 -12.59
CA LEU A 23 -2.55 -10.29 -11.71
C LEU A 23 -1.67 -11.29 -12.48
N ASP A 24 -2.28 -12.00 -13.44
CA ASP A 24 -1.61 -12.91 -14.38
C ASP A 24 -2.40 -12.92 -15.70
N GLU A 25 -1.89 -13.60 -16.73
CA GLU A 25 -2.51 -13.64 -18.08
C GLU A 25 -4.00 -14.05 -18.04
N ASP A 26 -4.36 -14.95 -17.13
CA ASP A 26 -5.73 -15.47 -16.97
C ASP A 26 -6.45 -14.97 -15.71
N LEU A 27 -5.86 -14.06 -14.92
CA LEU A 27 -6.42 -13.61 -13.65
C LEU A 27 -6.57 -12.09 -13.62
N ILE A 28 -7.79 -11.63 -13.85
CA ILE A 28 -8.17 -10.22 -13.77
C ILE A 28 -9.01 -10.01 -12.51
N VAL A 29 -8.66 -9.01 -11.72
CA VAL A 29 -9.39 -8.61 -10.51
C VAL A 29 -9.84 -7.17 -10.60
N LYS A 30 -10.95 -6.85 -9.94
CA LYS A 30 -11.36 -5.47 -9.72
C LYS A 30 -10.65 -4.93 -8.49
N ILE A 31 -10.12 -3.72 -8.62
CA ILE A 31 -9.50 -2.95 -7.55
C ILE A 31 -10.17 -1.60 -7.44
N ARG A 32 -10.16 -1.02 -6.23
CA ARG A 32 -10.50 0.38 -6.03
C ARG A 32 -9.35 1.16 -5.39
N ALA A 33 -9.44 2.48 -5.52
CA ALA A 33 -8.64 3.36 -4.69
C ALA A 33 -8.97 3.16 -3.19
N ILE A 34 -7.95 3.30 -2.36
CA ILE A 34 -8.06 3.29 -0.91
C ILE A 34 -7.93 4.71 -0.36
N THR A 35 -8.60 4.97 0.76
CA THR A 35 -8.46 6.26 1.46
C THR A 35 -7.20 6.31 2.31
N ASP A 36 -6.77 7.51 2.69
CA ASP A 36 -5.64 7.70 3.63
C ASP A 36 -5.83 6.91 4.93
N SER A 37 -7.03 6.89 5.50
CA SER A 37 -7.31 6.12 6.72
C SER A 37 -7.12 4.62 6.51
N GLU A 38 -7.62 4.08 5.40
CA GLU A 38 -7.44 2.67 5.06
C GLU A 38 -5.97 2.33 4.78
N TYR A 39 -5.22 3.25 4.18
CA TYR A 39 -3.78 3.10 4.01
C TYR A 39 -3.05 3.06 5.36
N GLN A 40 -3.40 3.93 6.30
CA GLN A 40 -2.86 3.90 7.66
C GLN A 40 -3.23 2.62 8.41
N GLU A 41 -4.44 2.08 8.22
CA GLU A 41 -4.84 0.77 8.74
C GLU A 41 -3.99 -0.37 8.18
N CYS A 42 -3.63 -0.31 6.88
CA CYS A 42 -2.72 -1.28 6.26
C CYS A 42 -1.32 -1.23 6.91
N ILE A 43 -0.79 -0.02 7.15
CA ILE A 43 0.49 0.17 7.85
C ILE A 43 0.41 -0.38 9.28
N ALA A 44 -0.66 -0.04 10.02
CA ALA A 44 -0.87 -0.51 11.39
C ALA A 44 -0.99 -2.04 11.47
N SER A 45 -1.62 -2.65 10.47
CA SER A 45 -1.77 -4.11 10.39
C SER A 45 -0.43 -4.81 10.23
N ALA A 46 0.46 -4.29 9.37
CA ALA A 46 1.83 -4.78 9.24
C ALA A 46 2.70 -4.47 10.49
N TYR A 47 2.53 -3.29 11.08
CA TYR A 47 3.21 -2.87 12.30
C TYR A 47 2.95 -3.82 13.47
N SER A 48 1.71 -4.28 13.64
CA SER A 48 1.33 -5.20 14.74
C SER A 48 2.11 -6.52 14.73
N ARG A 49 2.69 -6.87 13.57
CA ARG A 49 3.46 -8.10 13.33
C ARG A 49 4.97 -7.88 13.35
N THR A 50 5.42 -6.63 13.50
CA THR A 50 6.83 -6.24 13.58
C THR A 50 7.26 -6.23 15.05
N ASN A 51 8.38 -6.83 15.41
CA ASN A 51 8.91 -6.84 16.77
C ASN A 51 9.99 -5.77 16.99
N ASP A 52 10.63 -5.30 15.93
CA ASP A 52 11.68 -4.27 15.99
C ASP A 52 11.11 -2.84 16.13
N PRO A 53 11.43 -2.11 17.21
CA PRO A 53 10.95 -0.73 17.44
C PRO A 53 11.43 0.29 16.41
N GLU A 54 12.63 0.13 15.85
CA GLU A 54 13.17 1.05 14.83
C GLU A 54 12.51 0.80 13.47
N VAL A 55 12.24 -0.46 13.12
CA VAL A 55 11.44 -0.81 11.93
C VAL A 55 10.02 -0.25 12.06
N LYS A 56 9.43 -0.36 13.25
CA LYS A 56 8.13 0.22 13.57
C LYS A 56 8.10 1.73 13.34
N LYS A 57 9.10 2.45 13.87
CA LYS A 57 9.25 3.90 13.72
C LYS A 57 9.45 4.30 12.25
N ALA A 58 10.24 3.51 11.51
CA ALA A 58 10.50 3.69 10.09
C ALA A 58 9.23 3.64 9.23
N LEU A 59 8.38 2.65 9.47
CA LEU A 59 7.14 2.44 8.72
C LEU A 59 6.10 3.53 9.01
N MET A 60 6.05 4.01 10.26
CA MET A 60 5.10 5.07 10.65
C MET A 60 5.55 6.47 10.22
N SER A 61 6.85 6.76 10.25
CA SER A 61 7.34 8.10 9.92
C SER A 61 7.28 8.38 8.42
N GLY A 62 7.32 7.34 7.58
CA GLY A 62 7.49 7.48 6.13
C GLY A 62 8.75 8.25 5.73
N ASN A 63 9.62 8.55 6.70
CA ASN A 63 10.78 9.41 6.55
C ASN A 63 12.00 8.65 7.01
N LEU A 64 12.64 8.04 6.02
CA LEU A 64 13.80 7.18 6.24
C LEU A 64 15.02 7.95 6.79
N ALA A 65 15.06 9.27 6.63
CA ALA A 65 16.16 10.11 7.09
C ALA A 65 16.22 10.30 8.62
N GLN A 66 15.14 9.96 9.34
CA GLN A 66 15.09 10.02 10.81
C GLN A 66 15.39 8.69 11.48
N ILE A 67 15.70 7.66 10.69
CA ILE A 67 16.04 6.33 11.18
C ILE A 67 17.55 6.22 11.24
N ASP A 68 18.06 5.73 12.37
CA ASP A 68 19.44 5.30 12.44
C ASP A 68 19.59 3.96 11.70
N TYR A 69 20.08 4.03 10.45
CA TYR A 69 20.31 2.86 9.61
C TYR A 69 21.30 1.85 10.22
N GLY A 70 22.18 2.26 11.14
CA GLY A 70 23.07 1.35 11.85
C GLY A 70 22.33 0.40 12.80
N SER A 71 21.11 0.79 13.20
CA SER A 71 20.27 0.09 14.18
C SER A 71 19.07 -0.62 13.53
N LEU A 72 18.75 -0.31 12.27
CA LEU A 72 17.59 -0.83 11.58
C LEU A 72 17.81 -2.26 11.08
N ASN A 73 16.97 -3.20 11.52
CA ASN A 73 16.91 -4.53 10.91
C ASN A 73 16.28 -4.46 9.50
N LEU A 74 17.14 -4.31 8.49
CA LEU A 74 16.72 -4.23 7.09
C LEU A 74 15.90 -5.43 6.62
N GLY A 75 16.21 -6.64 7.12
CA GLY A 75 15.46 -7.85 6.75
C GLY A 75 14.02 -7.82 7.25
N GLU A 76 13.80 -7.30 8.46
CA GLU A 76 12.47 -7.12 9.02
C GLU A 76 11.73 -5.95 8.36
N TYR A 77 12.42 -4.84 8.09
CA TYR A 77 11.87 -3.71 7.35
C TYR A 77 11.34 -4.10 5.96
N ILE A 78 12.13 -4.83 5.18
CA ILE A 78 11.71 -5.32 3.85
C ILE A 78 10.50 -6.25 3.95
N LYS A 79 10.50 -7.16 4.93
CA LYS A 79 9.37 -8.08 5.17
C LYS A 79 8.09 -7.31 5.52
N SER A 80 8.18 -6.32 6.39
CA SER A 80 7.05 -5.50 6.78
C SER A 80 6.56 -4.61 5.63
N GLY A 81 7.45 -4.10 4.79
CA GLY A 81 7.09 -3.41 3.55
C GLY A 81 6.29 -4.29 2.59
N ALA A 82 6.74 -5.53 2.37
CA ALA A 82 5.99 -6.50 1.58
C ALA A 82 4.65 -6.89 2.24
N GLU A 83 4.58 -6.92 3.57
CA GLU A 83 3.32 -7.14 4.30
C GLU A 83 2.33 -6.01 4.05
N ILE A 84 2.79 -4.75 4.04
CA ILE A 84 1.95 -3.58 3.74
C ILE A 84 1.36 -3.69 2.34
N ASP A 85 2.16 -4.10 1.34
CA ASP A 85 1.67 -4.33 -0.03
C ASP A 85 0.50 -5.32 -0.06
N LEU A 86 0.61 -6.42 0.71
CA LEU A 86 -0.45 -7.42 0.79
C LEU A 86 -1.72 -6.88 1.45
N TRP A 87 -1.59 -6.05 2.50
CA TRP A 87 -2.74 -5.41 3.14
C TRP A 87 -3.42 -4.40 2.21
N ILE A 88 -2.65 -3.60 1.48
CA ILE A 88 -3.17 -2.66 0.47
C ILE A 88 -3.93 -3.42 -0.61
N ALA A 89 -3.33 -4.48 -1.15
CA ALA A 89 -3.96 -5.32 -2.15
C ALA A 89 -5.26 -5.95 -1.62
N LYS A 90 -5.24 -6.48 -0.38
CA LYS A 90 -6.44 -7.00 0.29
C LYS A 90 -7.52 -5.94 0.36
N LYS A 91 -7.19 -4.75 0.87
CA LYS A 91 -8.12 -3.65 1.10
C LYS A 91 -8.75 -3.14 -0.19
N ALA A 92 -7.98 -3.11 -1.28
CA ALA A 92 -8.47 -2.68 -2.59
C ALA A 92 -9.40 -3.68 -3.27
N MET A 93 -9.34 -4.97 -2.90
CA MET A 93 -10.12 -6.05 -3.51
C MET A 93 -11.27 -6.56 -2.63
N GLU A 94 -11.26 -6.30 -1.32
CA GLU A 94 -12.18 -6.94 -0.37
C GLU A 94 -13.66 -6.65 -0.63
N ASP A 95 -13.98 -5.55 -1.31
CA ASP A 95 -15.35 -5.21 -1.69
C ASP A 95 -15.87 -5.97 -2.93
N PHE A 96 -14.97 -6.61 -3.70
CA PHE A 96 -15.30 -7.27 -4.97
C PHE A 96 -15.20 -8.81 -4.91
N ILE A 97 -14.71 -9.35 -3.80
CA ILE A 97 -14.50 -10.79 -3.65
C ILE A 97 -15.58 -11.38 -2.74
N GLU A 98 -16.29 -12.38 -3.26
CA GLU A 98 -17.19 -13.21 -2.46
C GLU A 98 -16.36 -14.26 -1.70
N GLY A 99 -16.14 -14.03 -0.41
CA GLY A 99 -15.46 -15.00 0.47
C GLY A 99 -14.33 -14.38 1.31
N GLU A 100 -13.59 -15.25 2.01
CA GLU A 100 -12.51 -14.80 2.89
C GLU A 100 -11.20 -14.60 2.11
N LEU A 101 -10.84 -13.34 1.88
CA LEU A 101 -9.53 -12.97 1.33
C LEU A 101 -8.49 -12.83 2.46
N THR A 102 -7.63 -13.82 2.62
CA THR A 102 -6.56 -13.81 3.64
C THR A 102 -5.21 -13.37 3.07
N ILE A 103 -4.34 -12.84 3.93
CA ILE A 103 -2.98 -12.45 3.56
C ILE A 103 -2.18 -13.68 3.06
N GLU A 104 -2.41 -14.84 3.66
CA GLU A 104 -1.77 -16.12 3.28
C GLU A 104 -2.13 -16.55 1.85
N ILE A 105 -3.36 -16.26 1.39
CA ILE A 105 -3.77 -16.48 0.00
C ILE A 105 -3.04 -15.49 -0.90
N LEU A 106 -3.06 -14.20 -0.55
CA LEU A 106 -2.43 -13.14 -1.35
C LEU A 106 -0.93 -13.34 -1.54
N ARG A 107 -0.22 -13.88 -0.54
CA ARG A 107 1.22 -14.22 -0.66
C ARG A 107 1.54 -15.19 -1.79
N LYS A 108 0.58 -16.02 -2.21
CA LYS A 108 0.76 -17.01 -3.28
C LYS A 108 0.51 -16.44 -4.66
N ILE A 109 -0.05 -15.24 -4.75
CA ILE A 109 -0.44 -14.59 -6.00
C ILE A 109 0.78 -13.87 -6.59
N ARG A 110 1.07 -14.13 -7.86
CA ARG A 110 2.12 -13.43 -8.61
C ARG A 110 1.70 -11.99 -8.86
N ASN A 111 2.69 -11.09 -8.97
CA ASN A 111 2.47 -9.66 -9.23
C ASN A 111 1.61 -8.92 -8.18
N ILE A 112 1.35 -9.49 -7.01
CA ILE A 112 0.53 -8.82 -5.98
C ILE A 112 1.11 -7.47 -5.53
N ASN A 113 2.45 -7.35 -5.50
CA ASN A 113 3.11 -6.08 -5.20
C ASN A 113 2.87 -5.01 -6.28
N LYS A 114 2.75 -5.41 -7.56
CA LYS A 114 2.40 -4.49 -8.64
C LYS A 114 0.96 -4.01 -8.53
N LEU A 115 0.05 -4.87 -8.07
CA LEU A 115 -1.32 -4.47 -7.74
C LEU A 115 -1.30 -3.42 -6.61
N ALA A 116 -0.54 -3.66 -5.55
CA ALA A 116 -0.41 -2.69 -4.44
C ALA A 116 0.18 -1.35 -4.91
N GLU A 117 1.19 -1.38 -5.79
CA GLU A 117 1.73 -0.18 -6.43
C GLU A 117 0.66 0.55 -7.25
N ARG A 118 -0.10 -0.17 -8.09
CA ARG A 118 -1.20 0.41 -8.86
C ARG A 118 -2.28 1.02 -7.97
N VAL A 119 -2.61 0.37 -6.86
CA VAL A 119 -3.57 0.89 -5.88
C VAL A 119 -3.06 2.20 -5.30
N ARG A 120 -1.78 2.31 -4.93
CA ARG A 120 -1.21 3.58 -4.47
C ARG A 120 -1.30 4.68 -5.53
N ASP A 121 -1.04 4.33 -6.79
CA ASP A 121 -1.14 5.28 -7.92
C ASP A 121 -2.55 5.84 -8.07
N ILE A 122 -3.55 4.97 -8.18
CA ILE A 122 -4.94 5.42 -8.35
C ILE A 122 -5.49 6.11 -7.09
N SER A 123 -4.90 5.84 -5.93
CA SER A 123 -5.24 6.49 -4.66
C SER A 123 -4.53 7.83 -4.46
N GLY A 124 -3.60 8.22 -5.33
CA GLY A 124 -2.79 9.43 -5.15
C GLY A 124 -1.80 9.36 -3.99
N ILE A 125 -1.41 8.15 -3.59
CA ILE A 125 -0.48 7.88 -2.48
C ILE A 125 0.98 7.84 -2.98
N THR A 126 1.22 7.85 -4.30
CA THR A 126 2.58 7.72 -4.85
C THR A 126 3.43 9.00 -4.82
N GLU A 127 4.69 8.78 -4.41
CA GLU A 127 5.90 9.61 -4.56
C GLU A 127 6.16 10.81 -3.64
N LYS A 128 6.23 10.55 -2.34
CA LYS A 128 7.31 11.11 -1.49
C LYS A 128 8.41 10.11 -1.13
N ILE A 129 8.19 8.80 -1.34
CA ILE A 129 9.10 7.75 -0.86
C ILE A 129 10.15 7.34 -1.91
N LYS A 130 9.85 7.18 -3.21
CA LYS A 130 10.91 6.87 -4.21
C LYS A 130 11.71 8.12 -4.60
N GLU A 131 11.18 9.35 -4.51
CA GLU A 131 11.99 10.58 -4.64
C GLU A 131 13.12 10.63 -3.60
N GLN A 132 12.83 10.29 -2.34
CA GLN A 132 13.87 10.22 -1.29
C GLN A 132 14.89 9.11 -1.55
N ILE A 133 14.48 7.97 -2.11
CA ILE A 133 15.40 6.85 -2.44
C ILE A 133 16.27 7.18 -3.67
N ALA A 134 15.76 7.96 -4.63
CA ALA A 134 16.51 8.38 -5.81
C ALA A 134 17.68 9.32 -5.48
N GLU A 135 17.54 10.15 -4.44
CA GLU A 135 18.61 11.03 -3.95
C GLU A 135 19.80 10.29 -3.32
N PHE A 136 19.63 9.03 -2.90
CA PHE A 136 20.69 8.22 -2.28
C PHE A 136 21.40 7.24 -3.24
N ARG A 137 21.09 7.24 -4.55
CA ARG A 137 21.94 6.51 -5.51
C ARG A 137 23.30 7.21 -5.58
N PRO A 138 24.42 6.56 -5.19
CA PRO A 138 25.73 7.16 -5.39
C PRO A 138 25.93 7.39 -6.89
N LYS A 139 26.17 8.65 -7.26
CA LYS A 139 26.63 8.97 -8.62
C LYS A 139 27.98 8.27 -8.80
N SER A 140 28.01 7.28 -9.68
CA SER A 140 29.26 6.66 -10.16
C SER A 140 30.07 7.67 -10.95
#